data_AF-A0A9P5Q650-F1
#
_entry.id   AF-A0A9P5Q650-F1
#
_cell.length_a   1.000
_cell.length_b   1.000
_cell.length_c   1.000
_cell.angle_alpha   90.00
_cell.angle_beta   90.00
_cell.angle_gamma   90.00
#
_symmetry.space_group_name_H-M   'P 1'
#
loop_
_entity.id
_entity.type
_entity.pdbx_description
1 polymer ?
#
loop_
_entity_poly.entity_id
_entity_poly.type
_entity_poly.pdbx_seq_one_letter_code
_entity_poly.pdbx_strand_id
1 'polypeptide(L)'
;MPFSPNNGEILAEIFNILPKASGPILWVIVSITVSMTLLQRLLFPCVTLSSLRKTVDAVDELLKGHEAGILTMHTSIVSDGCVDCTDCLRRCIDYKENWLRINKVAHRIYEHDRNSSWNIYISLTRVCMISSSYKRMCALQDDIKHSIALSSKQHNDWKLNSTQPRRRNVSNPQFSVGIQ
;
A
#
# COMPACT_ATOMS: atom_id res chain seq x y z
N MET A 1 60.60 -0.66 -36.10
CA MET A 1 59.18 -1.06 -36.02
C MET A 1 58.89 -1.40 -34.56
N PRO A 2 58.02 -0.68 -33.84
CA PRO A 2 57.68 -1.02 -32.45
C PRO A 2 56.61 -2.11 -32.42
N PHE A 3 56.83 -3.13 -31.59
CA PHE A 3 55.90 -4.22 -31.36
C PHE A 3 54.65 -3.69 -30.62
N SER A 4 53.49 -3.79 -31.27
CA SER A 4 52.19 -3.58 -30.63
C SER A 4 51.84 -4.86 -29.85
N PRO A 5 51.65 -4.81 -28.52
CA PRO A 5 51.20 -5.98 -27.78
C PRO A 5 49.76 -6.32 -28.19
N ASN A 6 49.53 -7.59 -28.51
CA ASN A 6 48.20 -8.10 -28.85
C ASN A 6 47.34 -8.09 -27.58
N ASN A 7 46.26 -7.30 -27.60
CA ASN A 7 45.30 -7.17 -26.50
C ASN A 7 44.68 -8.52 -26.06
N GLY A 8 44.75 -9.56 -26.91
CA GLY A 8 44.30 -10.92 -26.61
C GLY A 8 45.21 -11.70 -25.65
N GLU A 9 46.52 -11.48 -25.67
CA GLU A 9 47.47 -12.16 -24.77
C GLU A 9 47.35 -11.64 -23.34
N ILE A 10 47.17 -10.33 -23.16
CA ILE A 10 46.99 -9.70 -21.85
C ILE A 10 45.69 -10.20 -21.18
N LEU A 11 44.61 -10.35 -21.94
CA LEU A 11 43.36 -10.90 -21.42
C LEU A 11 43.48 -12.40 -21.08
N ALA A 12 44.20 -13.19 -21.88
CA ALA A 12 44.44 -14.59 -21.60
C ALA A 12 45.34 -14.81 -20.37
N GLU A 13 46.27 -13.90 -20.11
CA GLU A 13 47.12 -13.92 -18.91
C GLU A 13 46.32 -13.56 -17.65
N ILE A 14 45.47 -12.52 -17.71
CA ILE A 14 44.60 -12.12 -16.59
C ILE A 14 43.62 -13.25 -16.22
N PHE A 15 43.02 -13.93 -17.21
CA PHE A 15 42.14 -15.08 -16.97
C PHE A 15 42.88 -16.33 -16.45
N ASN A 16 44.18 -16.48 -16.72
CA ASN A 16 44.99 -17.59 -16.21
C ASN A 16 45.59 -17.34 -14.81
N ILE A 17 45.68 -16.08 -14.38
CA ILE A 17 46.18 -15.71 -13.04
C ILE A 17 45.03 -15.78 -12.00
N LEU A 18 43.79 -15.54 -12.42
CA LEU A 18 42.64 -15.48 -11.52
C LEU A 18 42.24 -16.81 -10.82
N PRO A 19 42.38 -18.02 -11.41
CA PRO A 19 41.94 -19.24 -10.75
C PRO A 19 43.01 -19.88 -9.85
N LYS A 20 44.28 -19.47 -9.95
CA LYS A 20 45.39 -20.13 -9.23
C LYS A 20 45.64 -19.60 -7.82
N ALA A 21 45.19 -18.38 -7.50
CA ALA A 21 45.39 -17.77 -6.18
C ALA A 21 44.13 -17.73 -5.30
N SER A 22 42.95 -18.05 -5.84
CA SER A 22 41.70 -18.09 -5.08
C SER A 22 41.53 -19.45 -4.40
N GLY A 23 41.63 -19.51 -3.08
CA GLY A 23 41.37 -20.74 -2.33
C GLY A 23 39.94 -21.26 -2.55
N PRO A 24 39.69 -22.57 -2.37
CA PRO A 24 38.36 -23.18 -2.51
C PRO A 24 37.31 -22.50 -1.62
N ILE A 25 37.75 -21.94 -0.49
CA ILE A 25 36.92 -21.17 0.44
C ILE A 25 36.31 -19.93 -0.24
N LEU A 26 37.07 -19.20 -1.06
CA LEU A 26 36.57 -17.99 -1.73
C LEU A 26 35.48 -18.35 -2.74
N TRP A 27 35.65 -19.44 -3.49
CA TRP A 27 34.65 -19.95 -4.43
C TRP A 27 33.38 -20.41 -3.75
N VAL A 28 33.48 -21.06 -2.59
CA VAL A 28 32.32 -21.45 -1.77
C VAL A 28 31.55 -20.21 -1.31
N ILE A 29 32.24 -19.16 -0.84
CA ILE A 29 31.60 -17.90 -0.43
C ILE A 29 30.90 -17.21 -1.61
N VAL A 30 31.55 -17.13 -2.77
CA VAL A 30 30.95 -16.56 -3.99
C VAL A 30 29.73 -17.39 -4.44
N SER A 31 29.82 -18.72 -4.41
CA SER A 31 28.71 -19.60 -4.75
C SER A 31 27.52 -19.45 -3.81
N ILE A 32 27.76 -19.40 -2.49
CA ILE A 32 26.72 -19.20 -1.48
C ILE A 32 26.05 -17.84 -1.66
N THR A 33 26.83 -16.77 -1.86
CA THR A 33 26.28 -15.42 -2.04
C THR A 33 25.44 -15.33 -3.32
N VAL A 34 25.92 -15.85 -4.45
CA VAL A 34 25.13 -15.90 -5.70
C VAL A 34 23.84 -16.71 -5.51
N SER A 35 23.93 -17.88 -4.87
CA SER A 35 22.78 -18.75 -4.60
C SER A 35 21.75 -18.08 -3.69
N MET A 36 22.19 -17.42 -2.62
CA MET A 36 21.31 -16.66 -1.72
C MET A 36 20.64 -15.49 -2.43
N THR A 37 21.38 -14.78 -3.30
CA THR A 37 20.83 -13.66 -4.05
C THR A 37 19.76 -14.13 -5.05
N LEU A 38 19.98 -15.26 -5.72
CA LEU A 38 19.00 -15.91 -6.60
C LEU A 38 17.78 -16.38 -5.81
N LEU A 39 17.99 -17.01 -4.66
CA LEU A 39 16.91 -17.49 -3.80
C LEU A 39 16.05 -16.33 -3.29
N GLN A 40 16.66 -15.22 -2.86
CA GLN A 40 15.94 -14.00 -2.50
C GLN A 40 15.14 -13.45 -3.68
N ARG A 41 15.70 -13.42 -4.89
CA ARG A 41 15.00 -12.96 -6.10
C ARG A 41 13.87 -13.89 -6.56
N LEU A 42 13.90 -15.16 -6.19
CA LEU A 42 12.83 -16.12 -6.50
C LEU A 42 11.74 -16.11 -5.43
N LEU A 43 12.12 -16.17 -4.15
CA LEU A 43 11.18 -16.26 -3.03
C LEU A 43 10.50 -14.92 -2.73
N PHE A 44 11.24 -13.81 -2.77
CA PHE A 44 10.70 -12.50 -2.43
C PHE A 44 9.52 -12.10 -3.31
N PRO A 45 9.56 -12.24 -4.66
CA PRO A 45 8.41 -11.95 -5.50
C PRO A 45 7.24 -12.87 -5.23
N CYS A 46 7.46 -14.17 -5.04
CA CYS A 46 6.39 -15.14 -4.73
C CYS A 46 5.64 -14.77 -3.45
N VAL A 47 6.40 -14.52 -2.37
CA VAL A 47 5.84 -14.14 -1.07
C VAL A 47 5.15 -12.78 -1.18
N THR A 48 5.79 -11.79 -1.80
CA THR A 48 5.22 -10.44 -1.94
C THR A 48 3.97 -10.44 -2.81
N LEU A 49 3.91 -11.25 -3.88
CA LEU A 49 2.76 -11.36 -4.77
C LEU A 49 1.58 -12.06 -4.07
N SER A 50 1.85 -13.11 -3.29
CA SER A 50 0.86 -13.76 -2.44
C SER A 50 0.31 -12.80 -1.38
N SER A 51 1.18 -12.05 -0.71
CA SER A 51 0.79 -11.01 0.25
C SER A 51 0.02 -9.87 -0.42
N LEU A 52 0.40 -9.47 -1.64
CA LEU A 52 -0.30 -8.47 -2.45
C LEU A 52 -1.73 -8.94 -2.76
N ARG A 53 -1.91 -10.21 -3.16
CA ARG A 53 -3.24 -10.77 -3.41
C ARG A 53 -4.12 -10.73 -2.15
N LYS A 54 -3.58 -11.16 -1.01
CA LYS A 54 -4.30 -11.09 0.27
C LYS A 54 -4.67 -9.65 0.66
N THR A 55 -3.79 -8.69 0.41
CA THR A 55 -4.06 -7.27 0.70
C THR A 55 -5.07 -6.68 -0.28
N VAL A 56 -5.06 -7.07 -1.56
CA VAL A 56 -6.10 -6.69 -2.54
C VAL A 56 -7.47 -7.14 -2.05
N ASP A 57 -7.59 -8.40 -1.62
CA ASP A 57 -8.85 -8.97 -1.11
C ASP A 57 -9.30 -8.25 0.17
N ALA A 58 -8.37 -8.02 1.11
CA ALA A 58 -8.68 -7.30 2.35
C ALA A 58 -9.09 -5.84 2.12
N VAL A 59 -8.49 -5.16 1.14
CA VAL A 59 -8.87 -3.79 0.77
C VAL A 59 -10.23 -3.76 0.09
N ASP A 60 -10.57 -4.75 -0.74
CA ASP A 60 -11.91 -4.89 -1.34
C ASP A 60 -13.00 -5.08 -0.27
N GLU A 61 -12.75 -5.94 0.73
CA GLU A 61 -13.67 -6.10 1.87
C GLU A 61 -13.81 -4.81 2.68
N LEU A 62 -12.70 -4.11 2.95
CA LEU A 62 -12.73 -2.83 3.66
C LEU A 62 -13.50 -1.75 2.89
N LEU A 63 -13.33 -1.68 1.57
CA LEU A 63 -14.07 -0.76 0.70
C LEU A 63 -15.57 -1.03 0.75
N LYS A 64 -15.98 -2.31 0.63
CA LYS A 64 -17.40 -2.71 0.72
C LYS A 64 -17.98 -2.34 2.08
N GLY A 65 -17.24 -2.59 3.16
CA GLY A 65 -17.65 -2.20 4.52
C GLY A 65 -17.77 -0.68 4.68
N HIS A 66 -16.82 0.08 4.15
CA HIS A 66 -16.83 1.54 4.21
C HIS A 66 -17.98 2.14 3.40
N GLU A 67 -18.23 1.65 2.18
CA GLU A 67 -19.34 2.07 1.31
C GLU A 67 -20.69 1.83 2.00
N ALA A 68 -20.89 0.65 2.59
CA ALA A 68 -22.09 0.34 3.37
C ALA A 68 -22.24 1.23 4.62
N GLY A 69 -21.13 1.53 5.31
CA GLY A 69 -21.12 2.45 6.46
C GLY A 69 -21.49 3.88 6.07
N ILE A 70 -20.97 4.38 4.96
CA ILE A 70 -21.35 5.70 4.42
C ILE A 70 -22.83 5.72 4.03
N LEU A 71 -23.33 4.66 3.39
CA LEU A 71 -24.73 4.59 2.97
C LEU A 71 -25.70 4.62 4.16
N THR A 72 -25.41 3.87 5.22
CA THR A 72 -26.22 3.86 6.45
C THR A 72 -26.18 5.20 7.19
N MET A 73 -25.01 5.85 7.23
CA MET A 73 -24.85 7.19 7.78
C MET A 73 -25.62 8.24 6.96
N HIS A 74 -25.55 8.17 5.62
CA HIS A 74 -26.30 9.07 4.75
C HIS A 74 -27.82 8.94 4.98
N THR A 75 -28.34 7.71 5.06
CA THR A 75 -29.77 7.50 5.32
C THR A 75 -30.25 7.99 6.69
N SER A 76 -29.40 7.94 7.72
CA SER A 76 -29.77 8.44 9.05
C SER A 76 -29.65 9.97 9.18
N ILE A 77 -28.71 10.59 8.47
CA ILE A 77 -28.44 12.03 8.52
C ILE A 77 -29.36 12.86 7.63
N VAL A 78 -29.83 12.33 6.49
CA VAL A 78 -30.81 13.02 5.63
C VAL A 78 -32.13 13.31 6.37
N SER A 79 -32.42 12.59 7.46
CA SER A 79 -33.55 12.88 8.34
C SER A 79 -33.31 14.02 9.33
N ASP A 80 -32.06 14.47 9.56
CA ASP A 80 -31.67 15.40 10.63
C ASP A 80 -30.85 16.62 10.14
N GLY A 81 -30.61 16.73 8.83
CA GLY A 81 -30.05 17.94 8.20
C GLY A 81 -28.58 18.25 8.53
N CYS A 82 -27.74 17.25 8.80
CA CYS A 82 -26.31 17.46 9.09
C CYS A 82 -25.42 17.37 7.84
N VAL A 83 -24.43 18.27 7.80
CA VAL A 83 -23.42 18.46 6.76
C VAL A 83 -22.35 17.35 6.82
N ASP A 84 -21.81 17.01 5.65
CA ASP A 84 -20.53 16.32 5.39
C ASP A 84 -20.52 14.82 5.04
N CYS A 85 -21.58 14.29 4.42
CA CYS A 85 -21.53 12.95 3.83
C CYS A 85 -20.94 12.93 2.40
N THR A 86 -20.91 14.08 1.72
CA THR A 86 -20.40 14.22 0.34
C THR A 86 -18.89 14.02 0.24
N ASP A 87 -18.12 14.47 1.23
CA ASP A 87 -16.66 14.31 1.22
C ASP A 87 -16.24 12.87 1.53
N CYS A 88 -16.97 12.17 2.41
CA CYS A 88 -16.77 10.74 2.65
C CYS A 88 -17.05 9.91 1.39
N LEU A 89 -18.13 10.22 0.67
CA LEU A 89 -18.45 9.56 -0.59
C LEU A 89 -17.37 9.80 -1.65
N ARG A 90 -16.90 11.05 -1.78
CA ARG A 90 -15.81 11.40 -2.71
C ARG A 90 -14.54 10.60 -2.40
N ARG A 91 -14.09 10.57 -1.14
CA ARG A 91 -12.91 9.78 -0.74
C ARG A 91 -13.10 8.29 -1.01
N CYS A 92 -14.29 7.75 -0.79
CA CYS A 92 -14.59 6.35 -1.10
C CYS A 92 -14.45 6.04 -2.60
N ILE A 93 -14.90 6.96 -3.47
CA ILE A 93 -14.72 6.84 -4.93
C ILE A 93 -13.23 6.90 -5.29
N ASP A 94 -12.47 7.84 -4.71
CA ASP A 94 -11.03 7.97 -4.96
C ASP A 94 -10.26 6.71 -4.53
N TYR A 95 -10.61 6.13 -3.37
CA TYR A 95 -10.03 4.87 -2.89
C TYR A 95 -10.33 3.72 -3.84
N LYS A 96 -11.57 3.62 -4.33
CA LYS A 96 -12.00 2.59 -5.29
C LYS A 96 -11.25 2.71 -6.61
N GLU A 97 -11.06 3.93 -7.11
CA GLU A 97 -10.30 4.18 -8.34
C GLU A 97 -8.82 3.78 -8.16
N ASN A 98 -8.20 4.17 -7.04
CA ASN A 98 -6.81 3.82 -6.75
C ASN A 98 -6.64 2.30 -6.58
N TRP A 99 -7.58 1.63 -5.89
CA TRP A 99 -7.62 0.17 -5.79
C TRP A 99 -7.71 -0.49 -7.17
N LEU A 100 -8.63 -0.06 -8.03
CA LEU A 100 -8.77 -0.57 -9.41
C LEU A 100 -7.47 -0.40 -10.20
N ARG A 101 -6.80 0.74 -10.06
CA ARG A 101 -5.53 1.03 -10.74
C ARG A 101 -4.42 0.09 -10.29
N ILE A 102 -4.29 -0.15 -8.98
CA ILE A 102 -3.30 -1.07 -8.42
C ILE A 102 -3.63 -2.52 -8.82
N ASN A 103 -4.91 -2.91 -8.74
CA ASN A 103 -5.36 -4.25 -9.09
C ASN A 103 -5.11 -4.57 -10.58
N LYS A 104 -5.33 -3.60 -11.48
CA LYS A 104 -5.01 -3.76 -12.91
C LYS A 104 -3.52 -3.98 -13.16
N VAL A 105 -2.64 -3.33 -12.39
CA VAL A 105 -1.19 -3.57 -12.46
C VAL A 105 -0.85 -4.96 -11.94
N ALA A 106 -1.42 -5.37 -10.80
CA ALA A 106 -1.23 -6.71 -10.25
C ALA A 106 -1.67 -7.80 -11.25
N HIS A 107 -2.83 -7.64 -11.87
CA HIS A 107 -3.34 -8.56 -12.88
C HIS A 107 -2.42 -8.66 -14.10
N ARG A 108 -1.91 -7.53 -14.59
CA ARG A 108 -0.94 -7.50 -15.69
C ARG A 108 0.34 -8.26 -15.34
N ILE A 109 0.85 -8.13 -14.11
CA ILE A 109 2.02 -8.88 -13.63
C ILE A 109 1.72 -10.38 -13.65
N TYR A 110 0.54 -10.79 -13.18
CA TYR A 110 0.11 -12.20 -13.22
C TYR A 110 0.02 -12.76 -14.64
N GLU A 111 -0.59 -12.03 -15.58
CA GLU A 111 -0.68 -12.45 -16.98
C GLU A 111 0.70 -12.52 -17.64
N HIS A 112 1.55 -11.55 -17.35
CA HIS A 112 2.92 -11.52 -17.88
C HIS A 112 3.73 -12.71 -17.36
N ASP A 113 3.62 -13.03 -16.06
CA ASP A 113 4.31 -14.17 -15.44
C ASP A 113 3.87 -15.51 -16.03
N ARG A 114 2.60 -15.64 -16.47
CA ARG A 114 2.07 -16.87 -17.09
C ARG A 114 2.73 -17.19 -18.43
N ASN A 115 3.15 -16.17 -19.18
CA ASN A 115 3.65 -16.29 -20.55
C ASN A 115 5.17 -16.02 -20.67
N SER A 116 5.87 -15.81 -19.56
CA SER A 116 7.26 -15.36 -19.55
C SER A 116 8.27 -16.48 -19.27
N SER A 117 9.47 -16.35 -19.84
CA SER A 117 10.62 -17.19 -19.53
C SER A 117 11.23 -16.86 -18.16
N TRP A 118 11.89 -17.84 -17.53
CA TRP A 118 12.48 -17.75 -16.18
C TRP A 118 13.44 -16.55 -15.97
N ASN A 119 14.08 -16.04 -17.03
CA ASN A 119 14.96 -14.87 -16.98
C ASN A 119 14.21 -13.56 -16.69
N ILE A 120 12.97 -13.42 -17.16
CA ILE A 120 12.10 -12.26 -16.87
C ILE A 120 11.60 -12.35 -15.42
N TYR A 121 11.37 -13.57 -14.93
CA TYR A 121 10.91 -13.84 -13.57
C TYR A 121 11.87 -13.31 -12.49
N ILE A 122 13.18 -13.37 -12.73
CA ILE A 122 14.23 -12.89 -11.81
C ILE A 122 14.68 -11.45 -12.07
N SER A 123 14.03 -10.73 -12.99
CA SER A 123 14.42 -9.37 -13.36
C SER A 123 14.18 -8.38 -12.22
N LEU A 124 15.11 -7.43 -12.03
CA LEU A 124 14.98 -6.35 -11.04
C LEU A 124 13.72 -5.50 -11.31
N THR A 125 13.39 -5.26 -12.57
CA THR A 125 12.18 -4.55 -12.98
C THR A 125 10.92 -5.19 -12.39
N ARG A 126 10.82 -6.52 -12.44
CA ARG A 126 9.69 -7.26 -11.86
C ARG A 126 9.62 -7.10 -10.34
N VAL A 127 10.74 -7.25 -9.65
CA VAL A 127 10.83 -7.06 -8.19
C VAL A 127 10.36 -5.66 -7.81
N CYS A 128 10.81 -4.62 -8.54
CA CYS A 128 10.41 -3.24 -8.32
C CYS A 128 8.90 -3.02 -8.55
N MET A 129 8.33 -3.58 -9.63
CA MET A 129 6.89 -3.45 -9.93
C MET A 129 6.02 -4.12 -8.86
N ILE A 130 6.37 -5.34 -8.43
CA ILE A 130 5.64 -6.06 -7.38
C ILE A 130 5.75 -5.31 -6.05
N SER A 131 6.96 -4.90 -5.67
CA SER A 131 7.19 -4.20 -4.40
C SER A 131 6.48 -2.84 -4.37
N SER A 132 6.51 -2.07 -5.48
CA SER A 132 5.78 -0.80 -5.58
C SER A 132 4.27 -1.00 -5.47
N SER A 133 3.71 -2.01 -6.15
CA SER A 133 2.29 -2.33 -6.09
C SER A 133 1.86 -2.72 -4.68
N TYR A 134 2.66 -3.54 -4.00
CA TYR A 134 2.44 -3.92 -2.61
C TYR A 134 2.45 -2.71 -1.67
N LYS A 135 3.48 -1.86 -1.74
CA LYS A 135 3.56 -0.65 -0.91
C LYS A 135 2.36 0.27 -1.11
N ARG A 136 1.93 0.47 -2.37
CA ARG A 136 0.74 1.28 -2.68
C ARG A 136 -0.53 0.68 -2.11
N MET A 137 -0.67 -0.65 -2.14
CA MET A 137 -1.84 -1.33 -1.57
C MET A 137 -1.86 -1.22 -0.04
N CYS A 138 -0.72 -1.39 0.64
CA CYS A 138 -0.62 -1.17 2.08
C CYS A 138 -0.96 0.27 2.47
N ALA A 139 -0.41 1.26 1.76
CA ALA A 139 -0.74 2.67 2.00
C ALA A 139 -2.25 2.93 1.84
N LEU A 140 -2.86 2.41 0.77
CA LEU A 140 -4.30 2.52 0.56
C LEU A 140 -5.11 1.85 1.69
N GLN A 141 -4.67 0.69 2.16
CA GLN A 141 -5.31 0.01 3.29
C GLN A 141 -5.26 0.84 4.57
N ASP A 142 -4.11 1.43 4.88
CA ASP A 142 -3.93 2.26 6.06
C ASP A 142 -4.75 3.56 5.97
N ASP A 143 -4.80 4.19 4.78
CA ASP A 143 -5.62 5.37 4.52
C ASP A 143 -7.11 5.08 4.74
N ILE A 144 -7.61 3.95 4.22
CA ILE A 144 -9.01 3.53 4.42
C ILE A 144 -9.29 3.29 5.91
N LYS A 145 -8.43 2.54 6.61
CA LYS A 145 -8.59 2.28 8.05
C LYS A 145 -8.61 3.57 8.86
N HIS A 146 -7.71 4.49 8.55
CA HIS A 146 -7.63 5.79 9.21
C HIS A 146 -8.89 6.63 8.93
N SER A 147 -9.38 6.64 7.70
CA SER A 147 -10.63 7.32 7.33
C SER A 147 -11.83 6.75 8.10
N ILE A 148 -11.95 5.42 8.19
CA ILE A 148 -13.01 4.75 8.96
C ILE A 148 -12.93 5.15 10.44
N ALA A 149 -11.72 5.16 11.03
CA ALA A 149 -11.52 5.54 12.43
C ALA A 149 -11.93 7.00 12.70
N LEU A 150 -11.56 7.92 11.80
CA LEU A 150 -11.96 9.32 11.89
C LEU A 150 -13.47 9.50 11.77
N SER A 151 -14.10 8.85 10.78
CA SER A 151 -15.56 8.91 10.58
C SER A 151 -16.32 8.37 11.79
N SER A 152 -15.83 7.28 12.40
CA SER A 152 -16.40 6.72 13.62
C SER A 152 -16.31 7.69 14.80
N LYS A 153 -15.14 8.32 14.98
CA LYS A 153 -14.94 9.33 16.03
C LYS A 153 -15.89 10.52 15.84
N GLN A 154 -15.96 11.07 14.64
CA GLN A 154 -16.83 12.21 14.33
C GLN A 154 -18.31 11.88 14.56
N HIS A 155 -18.74 10.67 14.20
CA HIS A 155 -20.11 10.22 14.47
C HIS A 155 -20.40 10.10 15.98
N ASN A 156 -19.47 9.57 16.76
CA ASN A 156 -19.62 9.46 18.21
C ASN A 156 -19.64 10.83 18.89
N ASP A 157 -18.77 11.75 18.47
CA ASP A 157 -18.75 13.13 18.99
C ASP A 157 -20.05 13.87 18.66
N TRP A 158 -20.56 13.72 17.43
CA TRP A 158 -21.88 14.24 17.05
C TRP A 158 -22.98 13.69 17.95
N LYS A 159 -23.05 12.36 18.11
CA LYS A 159 -24.06 11.70 18.93
C LYS A 159 -23.98 12.15 20.40
N LEU A 160 -22.78 12.33 20.93
CA LEU A 160 -22.58 12.85 22.28
C LEU A 160 -23.14 14.28 22.41
N ASN A 161 -22.83 15.15 21.44
CA ASN A 161 -23.29 16.54 21.42
C ASN A 161 -24.81 16.67 21.19
N SER A 162 -25.41 15.79 20.38
CA SER A 162 -26.86 15.79 20.14
C SER A 162 -27.66 15.25 21.32
N THR A 163 -27.05 14.41 22.16
CA THR A 163 -27.69 13.82 23.36
C THR A 163 -27.54 14.71 24.60
N GLN A 164 -26.67 15.72 24.56
CA GLN A 164 -26.51 16.65 25.68
C GLN A 164 -27.68 17.66 25.67
N PRO A 165 -28.57 17.67 26.68
CA PRO A 165 -29.65 18.64 26.74
C PRO A 165 -29.03 20.04 26.77
N ARG A 166 -29.34 20.82 25.74
CA ARG A 166 -28.93 22.22 25.57
C ARG A 166 -29.28 22.94 26.88
N ARG A 167 -28.29 23.15 27.76
CA ARG A 167 -28.45 24.03 28.93
C ARG A 167 -28.68 25.44 28.40
N ARG A 168 -29.94 25.76 28.09
CA ARG A 168 -30.39 27.14 28.02
C ARG A 168 -30.17 27.68 29.42
N ASN A 169 -29.17 28.54 29.58
CA ASN A 169 -29.16 29.47 30.69
C ASN A 169 -30.46 30.28 30.56
N VAL A 170 -31.46 29.89 31.34
CA VAL A 170 -32.65 30.71 31.55
C VAL A 170 -32.17 31.84 32.45
N SER A 171 -31.77 32.95 31.83
CA SER A 171 -31.62 34.22 32.53
C SER A 171 -32.99 34.59 33.09
N ASN A 172 -33.09 34.49 34.40
CA ASN A 172 -34.27 34.81 35.20
C ASN A 172 -34.60 36.30 35.02
N PRO A 173 -35.77 36.70 34.49
CA PRO A 173 -36.17 38.10 34.53
C PRO A 173 -36.66 38.41 35.94
N GLN A 174 -35.87 39.16 36.71
CA GLN A 174 -36.35 39.77 37.95
C GLN A 174 -37.49 40.74 37.61
N PHE A 175 -38.72 40.33 37.93
CA PHE A 175 -39.85 41.24 38.08
C PHE A 175 -39.63 42.08 39.34
N SER A 176 -39.29 43.36 39.17
CA SER A 176 -39.44 44.36 40.23
C SER A 176 -40.87 44.92 40.18
N VAL A 177 -41.65 44.56 41.20
CA VAL A 177 -42.94 45.16 41.51
C VAL A 177 -42.69 46.58 42.01
N GLY A 178 -43.09 47.59 41.22
CA GLY A 178 -43.17 48.97 41.65
C GLY A 178 -44.57 49.26 42.20
N ILE A 179 -44.68 49.40 43.52
CA ILE A 179 -45.82 50.05 44.18
C ILE A 179 -45.55 51.54 44.16
N GLN A 180 -46.46 52.33 43.58
CA GLN A 180 -46.70 53.71 43.98
C GLN A 180 -48.17 54.07 43.75
#